data_AF-A0AAQ2IRD7-F1
#
_entry.id   AF-A0AAQ2IRD7-F1
#
_cell.length_a   1.000
_cell.length_b   1.000
_cell.length_c   1.000
_cell.angle_alpha   90.00
_cell.angle_beta   90.00
_cell.angle_gamma   90.00
#
_symmetry.space_group_name_H-M   'P 1'
#
loop_
_entity.id
_entity.type
_entity.pdbx_description
1 polymer ?
#
loop_
_entity_poly.entity_id
_entity_poly.type
_entity_poly.pdbx_seq_one_letter_code
_entity_poly.pdbx_strand_id
1 'polypeptide(L)'
;MVNQSQTSAKLFNWLSIVLLVYLVLVAVGTVSGGFKLASGGSEGAKEIFAFATNPIVALLLGALATALVQSSSTVTSVIVGLVAGGLPISIAIPMVMGANIGTTITNTLVSIGHIRSKEEFRRAFAASTVHDFFNLLAVTIFLPLEIMFGMLEKLASGLAHVFVGDADLSLKSYNFIKPLVKPAVSVVKDGVSFLDSTAAGIAMVVIGIMMILFAVTYLGKLLKKALVGKAKELLHSAIGRGPVVGISSGALVTVMVQSSSTTTSLMIPLAGSGVFTTRQIYPFTLGANIGTTITALLAATSITGPAAEVALTIALVHVMFNVFAVALIYGLPLLREIPLHLAEKLAEIGAQNKPAALAYVLGSFFVFPGLIMLAVR
;
A
#
# COMPACT_ATOMS: atom_id res chain seq x y z
N MET A 1 -26.97 16.56 -28.16
CA MET A 1 -26.64 15.12 -28.06
C MET A 1 -25.27 14.82 -27.39
N VAL A 2 -24.24 15.67 -27.54
CA VAL A 2 -22.92 15.47 -26.90
C VAL A 2 -22.95 15.52 -25.34
N ASN A 3 -23.87 16.29 -24.75
CA ASN A 3 -23.94 16.49 -23.30
C ASN A 3 -24.64 15.35 -22.52
N GLN A 4 -25.52 14.58 -23.16
CA GLN A 4 -26.19 13.42 -22.55
C GLN A 4 -25.28 12.18 -22.52
N SER A 5 -24.46 11.96 -23.56
CA SER A 5 -23.54 10.82 -23.57
C SER A 5 -22.40 10.98 -22.56
N GLN A 6 -21.92 12.20 -22.32
CA GLN A 6 -20.93 12.48 -21.28
C GLN A 6 -21.48 12.31 -19.87
N THR A 7 -22.73 12.70 -19.62
CA THR A 7 -23.38 12.53 -18.32
C THR A 7 -23.66 11.06 -18.02
N SER A 8 -24.14 10.29 -19.01
CA SER A 8 -24.35 8.85 -18.88
C SER A 8 -23.02 8.09 -18.64
N ALA A 9 -21.95 8.44 -19.36
CA ALA A 9 -20.63 7.87 -19.15
C ALA A 9 -20.04 8.19 -17.77
N LYS A 10 -20.27 9.41 -17.25
CA LYS A 10 -19.86 9.78 -15.89
C LYS A 10 -20.64 9.00 -14.83
N LEU A 11 -21.96 8.87 -14.99
CA LEU A 11 -22.81 8.12 -14.08
C LEU A 11 -22.42 6.63 -14.04
N PHE A 12 -22.18 6.03 -15.21
CA PHE A 12 -21.70 4.66 -15.31
C PHE A 12 -20.36 4.44 -14.61
N ASN A 13 -19.41 5.38 -14.75
CA ASN A 13 -18.12 5.31 -14.06
C ASN A 13 -18.29 5.38 -12.53
N TRP A 14 -19.13 6.26 -12.02
CA TRP A 14 -19.39 6.38 -10.59
C TRP A 14 -20.11 5.15 -10.01
N LEU A 15 -21.10 4.61 -10.73
CA LEU A 15 -21.75 3.35 -10.34
C LEU A 15 -20.75 2.19 -10.33
N SER A 16 -19.86 2.12 -11.34
CA SER A 16 -18.79 1.13 -11.39
C SER A 16 -17.81 1.27 -10.23
N ILE A 17 -17.47 2.50 -9.82
CA ILE A 17 -16.64 2.77 -8.63
C ILE A 17 -17.32 2.22 -7.37
N VAL A 18 -18.61 2.52 -7.16
CA VAL A 18 -19.36 2.03 -5.99
C VAL A 18 -19.43 0.49 -5.99
N LEU A 19 -19.67 -0.13 -7.15
CA LEU A 19 -19.68 -1.58 -7.28
C LEU A 19 -18.32 -2.21 -6.97
N LEU A 20 -17.23 -1.60 -7.42
CA LEU A 20 -15.87 -2.09 -7.13
C LEU A 20 -15.52 -1.92 -5.66
N VAL A 21 -15.94 -0.82 -5.02
CA VAL A 21 -15.82 -0.65 -3.57
C VAL A 21 -16.58 -1.76 -2.86
N TYR A 22 -17.83 -2.04 -3.24
CA TYR A 22 -18.61 -3.15 -2.71
C TYR A 22 -17.91 -4.50 -2.90
N LEU A 23 -17.34 -4.75 -4.09
CA LEU A 23 -16.58 -5.97 -4.38
C LEU A 23 -15.34 -6.11 -3.47
N VAL A 24 -14.65 -5.01 -3.15
CA VAL A 24 -13.58 -5.02 -2.14
C VAL A 24 -14.12 -5.46 -0.78
N LEU A 25 -15.30 -4.96 -0.35
CA LEU A 25 -15.92 -5.38 0.92
C LEU A 25 -16.18 -6.89 0.94
N VAL A 26 -16.77 -7.42 -0.15
CA VAL A 26 -17.03 -8.86 -0.32
C VAL A 26 -15.74 -9.67 -0.30
N ALA A 27 -14.70 -9.17 -0.96
CA ALA A 27 -13.42 -9.84 -1.07
C ALA A 27 -12.70 -9.93 0.27
N VAL A 28 -12.67 -8.84 1.05
CA VAL A 28 -12.13 -8.83 2.41
C VAL A 28 -12.89 -9.80 3.32
N GLY A 29 -14.23 -9.81 3.25
CA GLY A 29 -15.05 -10.77 3.99
C GLY A 29 -14.78 -12.23 3.59
N THR A 30 -14.54 -12.48 2.30
CA THR A 30 -14.19 -13.80 1.75
C THR A 30 -12.81 -14.27 2.22
N VAL A 31 -11.80 -13.39 2.19
CA VAL A 31 -10.44 -13.68 2.71
C VAL A 31 -10.50 -13.98 4.21
N SER A 32 -11.19 -13.14 4.99
CA SER A 32 -11.33 -13.34 6.44
C SER A 32 -12.03 -14.66 6.78
N GLY A 33 -13.14 -14.97 6.09
CA GLY A 33 -13.87 -16.22 6.28
C GLY A 33 -13.07 -17.46 5.83
N GLY A 34 -12.39 -17.37 4.69
CA GLY A 34 -11.55 -18.43 4.16
C GLY A 34 -10.35 -18.73 5.03
N PHE A 35 -9.66 -17.69 5.50
CA PHE A 35 -8.51 -17.84 6.38
C PHE A 35 -8.92 -18.50 7.69
N LYS A 36 -10.02 -18.05 8.31
CA LYS A 36 -10.56 -18.65 9.53
C LYS A 36 -10.93 -20.12 9.35
N LEU A 37 -11.43 -20.50 8.17
CA LEU A 37 -11.74 -21.90 7.83
C LEU A 37 -10.47 -22.73 7.63
N ALA A 38 -9.48 -22.19 6.90
CA ALA A 38 -8.20 -22.84 6.62
C ALA A 38 -7.36 -23.05 7.88
N SER A 39 -7.37 -22.08 8.79
CA SER A 39 -6.58 -22.09 10.02
C SER A 39 -7.22 -22.87 11.17
N GLY A 40 -8.41 -23.45 10.98
CA GLY A 40 -9.15 -24.09 12.08
C GLY A 40 -9.61 -23.10 13.17
N GLY A 41 -9.73 -21.81 12.84
CA GLY A 41 -10.07 -20.75 13.79
C GLY A 41 -8.85 -20.01 14.36
N SER A 42 -9.07 -19.28 15.45
CA SER A 42 -8.06 -18.42 16.08
C SER A 42 -6.95 -19.19 16.79
N GLU A 43 -7.18 -20.43 17.20
CA GLU A 43 -6.16 -21.27 17.85
C GLU A 43 -5.22 -21.89 16.83
N GLY A 44 -5.73 -22.54 15.78
CA GLY A 44 -4.87 -23.09 14.72
C GLY A 44 -4.15 -22.00 13.90
N ALA A 45 -4.68 -20.77 13.83
CA ALA A 45 -3.94 -19.63 13.32
C ALA A 45 -2.67 -19.33 14.17
N LYS A 46 -2.76 -19.41 15.50
CA LYS A 46 -1.58 -19.22 16.37
C LYS A 46 -0.53 -20.31 16.15
N GLU A 47 -0.94 -21.56 15.91
CA GLU A 47 -0.04 -22.67 15.61
C GLU A 47 0.63 -22.54 14.24
N ILE A 48 -0.12 -22.14 13.19
CA ILE A 48 0.43 -21.89 11.85
C ILE A 48 1.47 -20.76 11.88
N PHE A 49 1.30 -19.73 12.72
CA PHE A 49 2.26 -18.63 12.78
C PHE A 49 3.30 -18.76 13.91
N ALA A 50 3.27 -19.85 14.69
CA ALA A 50 4.31 -20.12 15.69
C ALA A 50 5.71 -20.24 15.07
N PHE A 51 5.79 -20.68 13.81
CA PHE A 51 7.04 -20.73 13.03
C PHE A 51 7.36 -19.43 12.27
N ALA A 52 6.38 -18.55 12.05
CA ALA A 52 6.58 -17.27 11.38
C ALA A 52 7.17 -16.25 12.36
N THR A 53 8.36 -16.52 12.88
CA THR A 53 8.94 -15.78 14.01
C THR A 53 9.82 -14.60 13.59
N ASN A 54 10.03 -14.39 12.28
CA ASN A 54 11.02 -13.43 11.79
C ASN A 54 10.38 -12.20 11.12
N PRO A 55 10.37 -11.03 11.81
CA PRO A 55 9.90 -9.76 11.26
C PRO A 55 10.59 -9.36 9.94
N ILE A 56 11.84 -9.76 9.71
CA ILE A 56 12.57 -9.46 8.48
C ILE A 56 11.97 -10.26 7.32
N VAL A 57 11.63 -11.53 7.51
CA VAL A 57 10.96 -12.33 6.47
C VAL A 57 9.59 -11.75 6.15
N ALA A 58 8.85 -11.32 7.16
CA ALA A 58 7.56 -10.66 7.00
C ALA A 58 7.67 -9.34 6.21
N LEU A 59 8.69 -8.51 6.53
CA LEU A 59 9.04 -7.32 5.77
C LEU A 59 9.33 -7.64 4.30
N LEU A 60 10.18 -8.62 4.03
CA LEU A 60 10.55 -9.02 2.67
C LEU A 60 9.36 -9.60 1.90
N LEU A 61 8.46 -10.32 2.57
CA LEU A 61 7.22 -10.82 1.97
C LEU A 61 6.32 -9.68 1.51
N GLY A 62 6.15 -8.65 2.34
CA GLY A 62 5.40 -7.45 1.95
C GLY A 62 6.03 -6.71 0.77
N ALA A 63 7.35 -6.56 0.77
CA ALA A 63 8.10 -5.91 -0.30
C ALA A 63 7.98 -6.69 -1.62
N LEU A 64 8.21 -7.99 -1.59
CA LEU A 64 8.11 -8.86 -2.77
C LEU A 64 6.68 -8.93 -3.29
N ALA A 65 5.68 -9.12 -2.41
CA ALA A 65 4.27 -9.13 -2.80
C ALA A 65 3.89 -7.82 -3.50
N THR A 66 4.34 -6.68 -2.98
CA THR A 66 4.07 -5.39 -3.60
C THR A 66 4.86 -5.19 -4.88
N ALA A 67 6.10 -5.66 -4.96
CA ALA A 67 6.89 -5.57 -6.19
C ALA A 67 6.24 -6.36 -7.35
N LEU A 68 5.68 -7.54 -7.04
CA LEU A 68 4.98 -8.39 -8.00
C LEU A 68 3.61 -7.83 -8.38
N VAL A 69 2.83 -7.36 -7.40
CA VAL A 69 1.47 -6.81 -7.61
C VAL A 69 1.53 -5.38 -8.15
N GLN A 70 2.62 -4.66 -7.92
CA GLN A 70 2.84 -3.24 -8.25
C GLN A 70 1.84 -2.27 -7.61
N SER A 71 1.16 -2.70 -6.53
CA SER A 71 0.17 -1.90 -5.81
C SER A 71 0.23 -2.19 -4.31
N SER A 72 0.87 -1.30 -3.54
CA SER A 72 0.93 -1.42 -2.08
C SER A 72 -0.44 -1.31 -1.44
N SER A 73 -1.29 -0.38 -1.89
CA SER A 73 -2.68 -0.27 -1.42
C SER A 73 -3.42 -1.61 -1.51
N THR A 74 -3.20 -2.36 -2.58
CA THR A 74 -3.78 -3.71 -2.74
C THR A 74 -3.20 -4.68 -1.73
N VAL A 75 -1.87 -4.77 -1.63
CA VAL A 75 -1.19 -5.67 -0.69
C VAL A 75 -1.55 -5.34 0.76
N THR A 76 -1.57 -4.07 1.16
CA THR A 76 -1.97 -3.65 2.51
C THR A 76 -3.43 -3.93 2.80
N SER A 77 -4.33 -3.85 1.80
CA SER A 77 -5.75 -4.22 1.98
C SER A 77 -5.90 -5.73 2.17
N VAL A 78 -5.11 -6.55 1.46
CA VAL A 78 -5.02 -7.99 1.71
C VAL A 78 -4.51 -8.26 3.12
N ILE A 79 -3.45 -7.58 3.56
CA ILE A 79 -2.90 -7.73 4.92
C ILE A 79 -3.95 -7.39 5.99
N VAL A 80 -4.72 -6.31 5.81
CA VAL A 80 -5.85 -5.94 6.69
C VAL A 80 -6.87 -7.09 6.77
N GLY A 81 -7.24 -7.68 5.63
CA GLY A 81 -8.14 -8.83 5.58
C GLY A 81 -7.57 -10.09 6.24
N LEU A 82 -6.27 -10.34 6.10
CA LEU A 82 -5.58 -11.45 6.76
C LEU A 82 -5.52 -11.28 8.28
N VAL A 83 -5.24 -10.07 8.78
CA VAL A 83 -5.27 -9.77 10.23
C VAL A 83 -6.66 -10.00 10.80
N ALA A 84 -7.69 -9.57 10.09
CA ALA A 84 -9.07 -9.87 10.47
C ALA A 84 -9.43 -11.37 10.42
N GLY A 85 -8.71 -12.16 9.61
CA GLY A 85 -8.81 -13.62 9.60
C GLY A 85 -8.08 -14.29 10.77
N GLY A 86 -7.07 -13.63 11.34
CA GLY A 86 -6.27 -14.16 12.45
C GLY A 86 -4.75 -14.09 12.24
N LEU A 87 -4.25 -13.42 11.19
CA LEU A 87 -2.82 -13.15 11.04
C LEU A 87 -2.34 -12.28 12.22
N PRO A 88 -1.27 -12.67 12.94
CA PRO A 88 -0.75 -11.89 14.07
C PRO A 88 -0.31 -10.48 13.65
N ILE A 89 -0.65 -9.48 14.46
CA ILE A 89 -0.29 -8.07 14.22
C ILE A 89 1.24 -7.91 14.15
N SER A 90 1.99 -8.61 15.00
CA SER A 90 3.47 -8.60 15.01
C SER A 90 4.11 -9.04 13.68
N ILE A 91 3.39 -9.81 12.86
CA ILE A 91 3.81 -10.22 11.50
C ILE A 91 3.26 -9.28 10.44
N ALA A 92 2.03 -8.81 10.63
CA ALA A 92 1.39 -7.88 9.71
C ALA A 92 2.10 -6.52 9.64
N ILE A 93 2.60 -5.99 10.76
CA ILE A 93 3.26 -4.67 10.79
C ILE A 93 4.51 -4.64 9.89
N PRO A 94 5.49 -5.57 10.03
CA PRO A 94 6.59 -5.66 9.09
C PRO A 94 6.13 -5.87 7.64
N MET A 95 5.09 -6.68 7.39
CA MET A 95 4.55 -6.85 6.03
C MET A 95 4.04 -5.53 5.43
N VAL A 96 3.37 -4.68 6.22
CA VAL A 96 2.92 -3.35 5.78
C VAL A 96 4.10 -2.43 5.49
N MET A 97 5.11 -2.40 6.37
CA MET A 97 6.35 -1.66 6.13
C MET A 97 7.05 -2.10 4.84
N GLY A 98 7.05 -3.42 4.58
CA GLY A 98 7.58 -4.02 3.37
C GLY A 98 6.81 -3.60 2.13
N ALA A 99 5.49 -3.58 2.21
CA ALA A 99 4.64 -3.14 1.12
C ALA A 99 4.95 -1.68 0.70
N ASN A 100 5.29 -0.82 1.64
CA ASN A 100 5.71 0.55 1.32
C ASN A 100 7.04 0.59 0.55
N ILE A 101 8.01 -0.25 0.93
CA ILE A 101 9.25 -0.42 0.15
C ILE A 101 8.90 -0.86 -1.27
N GLY A 102 8.12 -1.94 -1.42
CA GLY A 102 7.83 -2.53 -2.73
C GLY A 102 7.12 -1.59 -3.73
N THR A 103 6.39 -0.58 -3.25
CA THR A 103 5.68 0.40 -4.11
C THR A 103 6.59 1.09 -5.11
N THR A 104 7.85 1.29 -4.74
CA THR A 104 8.74 2.18 -5.46
C THR A 104 9.37 1.54 -6.71
N ILE A 105 9.22 0.21 -6.89
CA ILE A 105 9.61 -0.48 -8.13
C ILE A 105 8.99 0.16 -9.37
N THR A 106 7.77 0.66 -9.27
CA THR A 106 7.06 1.22 -10.43
C THR A 106 7.77 2.48 -10.93
N ASN A 107 8.23 3.33 -10.02
CA ASN A 107 8.94 4.56 -10.36
C ASN A 107 10.31 4.26 -10.97
N THR A 108 11.02 3.28 -10.43
CA THR A 108 12.32 2.87 -10.97
C THR A 108 12.17 2.26 -12.36
N LEU A 109 11.12 1.46 -12.63
CA LEU A 109 10.80 1.00 -13.98
C LEU A 109 10.48 2.15 -14.95
N VAL A 110 9.70 3.15 -14.53
CA VAL A 110 9.40 4.33 -15.36
C VAL A 110 10.67 5.11 -15.71
N SER A 111 11.62 5.22 -14.77
CA SER A 111 12.88 5.91 -15.01
C SER A 111 13.75 5.24 -16.10
N ILE A 112 13.68 3.90 -16.24
CA ILE A 112 14.37 3.14 -17.30
C ILE A 112 13.88 3.56 -18.70
N GLY A 113 12.66 4.10 -18.83
CA GLY A 113 12.20 4.70 -20.09
C GLY A 113 13.11 5.83 -20.61
N HIS A 114 13.87 6.47 -19.73
CA HIS A 114 14.79 7.57 -20.06
C HIS A 114 16.23 7.09 -20.31
N ILE A 115 16.49 5.77 -20.26
CA ILE A 115 17.85 5.18 -20.30
C ILE A 115 18.65 5.50 -21.58
N ARG A 116 17.99 6.01 -22.63
CA ARG A 116 18.66 6.41 -23.88
C ARG A 116 19.51 7.67 -23.73
N SER A 117 19.10 8.61 -22.87
CA SER A 117 19.84 9.85 -22.59
C SER A 117 20.47 9.77 -21.21
N LYS A 118 21.79 9.95 -21.12
CA LYS A 118 22.53 9.85 -19.86
C LYS A 118 22.01 10.83 -18.82
N GLU A 119 21.83 12.09 -19.19
CA GLU A 119 21.39 13.14 -18.26
C GLU A 119 19.91 13.01 -17.90
N GLU A 120 19.04 12.65 -18.84
CA GLU A 120 17.63 12.42 -18.53
C GLU A 120 17.46 11.21 -17.62
N PHE A 121 18.17 10.11 -17.92
CA PHE A 121 18.17 8.93 -17.08
C PHE A 121 18.67 9.25 -15.68
N ARG A 122 19.79 9.97 -15.54
CA ARG A 122 20.32 10.37 -14.23
C ARG A 122 19.29 11.12 -13.40
N ARG A 123 18.63 12.14 -13.98
CA ARG A 123 17.60 12.91 -13.26
C ARG A 123 16.37 12.06 -12.94
N ALA A 124 15.88 11.27 -13.90
CA ALA A 124 14.73 10.40 -13.72
C ALA A 124 14.98 9.30 -12.67
N PHE A 125 16.18 8.72 -12.65
CA PHE A 125 16.57 7.65 -11.73
C PHE A 125 16.76 8.17 -10.30
N ALA A 126 17.35 9.36 -10.14
CA ALA A 126 17.42 10.04 -8.84
C ALA A 126 16.00 10.37 -8.33
N ALA A 127 15.15 10.89 -9.21
CA ALA A 127 13.75 11.17 -8.90
C ALA A 127 12.95 9.93 -8.50
N SER A 128 13.23 8.76 -9.09
CA SER A 128 12.55 7.52 -8.70
C SER A 128 13.07 6.94 -7.39
N THR A 129 14.38 6.97 -7.18
CA THR A 129 15.03 6.28 -6.05
C THR A 129 15.05 7.09 -4.75
N VAL A 130 14.78 8.40 -4.79
CA VAL A 130 14.60 9.20 -3.56
C VAL A 130 13.47 8.65 -2.68
N HIS A 131 12.41 8.09 -3.29
CA HIS A 131 11.34 7.42 -2.56
C HIS A 131 11.82 6.08 -1.96
N ASP A 132 12.60 5.31 -2.71
CA ASP A 132 13.20 4.05 -2.23
C ASP A 132 13.99 4.32 -0.95
N PHE A 133 14.95 5.26 -1.01
CA PHE A 133 15.82 5.55 0.12
C PHE A 133 15.08 6.14 1.32
N PHE A 134 14.04 6.93 1.08
CA PHE A 134 13.17 7.39 2.16
C PHE A 134 12.49 6.20 2.87
N ASN A 135 11.88 5.28 2.12
CA ASN A 135 11.21 4.11 2.70
C ASN A 135 12.19 3.16 3.39
N LEU A 136 13.37 2.92 2.81
CA LEU A 136 14.42 2.11 3.43
C LEU A 136 14.90 2.73 4.74
N LEU A 137 15.11 4.05 4.77
CA LEU A 137 15.48 4.77 5.99
C LEU A 137 14.37 4.72 7.04
N ALA A 138 13.10 4.88 6.62
CA ALA A 138 11.94 4.75 7.50
C ALA A 138 11.86 3.37 8.15
N VAL A 139 12.02 2.30 7.36
CA VAL A 139 12.02 0.94 7.91
C VAL A 139 13.22 0.70 8.82
N THR A 140 14.41 1.18 8.45
CA THR A 140 15.62 1.06 9.28
C THR A 140 15.45 1.70 10.66
N ILE A 141 14.65 2.76 10.76
CA ILE A 141 14.36 3.44 12.03
C ILE A 141 13.19 2.78 12.76
N PHE A 142 12.04 2.64 12.10
CA PHE A 142 10.80 2.26 12.77
C PHE A 142 10.65 0.75 13.01
N LEU A 143 11.24 -0.12 12.18
CA LEU A 143 11.12 -1.57 12.39
C LEU A 143 11.83 -2.02 13.67
N PRO A 144 13.08 -1.62 13.97
CA PRO A 144 13.72 -1.95 15.26
C PRO A 144 12.95 -1.37 16.45
N LEU A 145 12.48 -0.12 16.35
CA LEU A 145 11.67 0.50 17.39
C LEU A 145 10.36 -0.26 17.62
N GLU A 146 9.76 -0.77 16.55
CA GLU A 146 8.56 -1.60 16.65
C GLU A 146 8.86 -2.94 17.32
N ILE A 147 9.94 -3.62 16.94
CA ILE A 147 10.33 -4.90 17.53
C ILE A 147 10.67 -4.75 19.02
N MET A 148 11.34 -3.66 19.40
CA MET A 148 11.79 -3.44 20.77
C MET A 148 10.67 -2.93 21.69
N PHE A 149 9.80 -2.05 21.19
CA PHE A 149 8.87 -1.31 22.03
C PHE A 149 7.40 -1.50 21.65
N GLY A 150 7.09 -2.04 20.46
CA GLY A 150 5.73 -2.11 19.91
C GLY A 150 5.08 -0.74 19.80
N MET A 151 5.87 0.28 19.43
CA MET A 151 5.46 1.68 19.53
C MET A 151 4.24 1.99 18.64
N LEU A 152 4.28 1.58 17.38
CA LEU A 152 3.21 1.79 16.42
C LEU A 152 2.02 0.89 16.77
N GLU A 153 2.24 -0.38 17.13
CA GLU A 153 1.17 -1.29 17.56
C GLU A 153 0.38 -0.71 18.74
N LYS A 154 1.06 -0.30 19.81
CA LYS A 154 0.42 0.23 21.03
C LYS A 154 -0.37 1.49 20.76
N LEU A 155 0.21 2.43 20.02
CA LEU A 155 -0.48 3.69 19.72
C LEU A 155 -1.67 3.46 18.79
N ALA A 156 -1.50 2.64 17.75
CA ALA A 156 -2.56 2.34 16.80
C ALA A 156 -3.69 1.54 17.44
N SER A 157 -3.38 0.59 18.33
CA SER A 157 -4.37 -0.18 19.09
C SER A 157 -5.13 0.71 20.06
N GLY A 158 -4.44 1.60 20.80
CA GLY A 158 -5.11 2.58 21.66
C GLY A 158 -6.06 3.49 20.88
N LEU A 159 -5.66 3.94 19.69
CA LEU A 159 -6.51 4.76 18.83
C LEU A 159 -7.67 3.95 18.23
N ALA A 160 -7.43 2.72 17.80
CA ALA A 160 -8.45 1.81 17.30
C ALA A 160 -9.51 1.51 18.37
N HIS A 161 -9.08 1.34 19.62
CA HIS A 161 -9.96 1.16 20.76
C HIS A 161 -10.85 2.39 21.01
N VAL A 162 -10.36 3.61 20.81
CA VAL A 162 -11.21 4.81 20.89
C VAL A 162 -12.26 4.84 19.76
N PHE A 163 -11.89 4.44 18.55
CA PHE A 163 -12.81 4.45 17.41
C PHE A 163 -13.81 3.28 17.41
N VAL A 164 -13.48 2.14 18.03
CA VAL A 164 -14.28 0.90 17.99
C VAL A 164 -14.80 0.48 19.37
N GLY A 165 -14.04 0.71 20.44
CA GLY A 165 -14.30 0.26 21.81
C GLY A 165 -15.39 1.05 22.55
N ASP A 166 -15.48 2.38 22.35
CA ASP A 166 -16.58 3.19 22.92
C ASP A 166 -17.89 3.10 22.11
N ALA A 167 -17.86 2.44 20.95
CA ALA A 167 -19.03 2.20 20.12
C ALA A 167 -19.99 1.15 20.72
N ASP A 168 -19.65 0.52 21.85
CA ASP A 168 -20.38 -0.61 22.43
C ASP A 168 -21.61 -0.26 23.28
N LEU A 169 -21.97 1.02 23.42
CA LEU A 169 -23.26 1.43 24.01
C LEU A 169 -24.33 1.86 22.99
N SER A 170 -24.06 1.83 21.68
CA SER A 170 -25.09 2.15 20.66
C SER A 170 -24.92 1.48 19.28
N LEU A 171 -23.71 1.13 18.86
CA LEU A 171 -23.44 0.68 17.48
C LEU A 171 -23.43 -0.83 17.25
N LYS A 172 -23.64 -1.65 18.30
CA LYS A 172 -24.03 -3.07 18.11
C LYS A 172 -25.31 -3.23 17.26
N SER A 173 -26.12 -2.18 17.12
CA SER A 173 -27.43 -2.23 16.48
C SER A 173 -27.45 -1.92 14.96
N TYR A 174 -26.39 -1.38 14.37
CA TYR A 174 -26.43 -0.96 12.94
C TYR A 174 -25.13 -1.26 12.18
N ASN A 175 -24.79 -2.53 12.12
CA ASN A 175 -23.71 -3.01 11.27
C ASN A 175 -24.20 -3.17 9.82
N PHE A 176 -24.45 -2.06 9.10
CA PHE A 176 -25.06 -2.07 7.75
C PHE A 176 -24.24 -2.83 6.68
N ILE A 177 -22.93 -2.95 6.87
CA ILE A 177 -22.04 -3.60 5.91
C ILE A 177 -22.21 -5.13 5.95
N LYS A 178 -22.41 -5.71 7.13
CA LYS A 178 -22.46 -7.17 7.27
C LYS A 178 -23.66 -7.81 6.54
N PRO A 179 -24.91 -7.29 6.64
CA PRO A 179 -26.03 -7.75 5.83
C PRO A 179 -25.81 -7.55 4.33
N LEU A 180 -25.12 -6.48 3.92
CA LEU A 180 -24.84 -6.19 2.53
C LEU A 180 -23.86 -7.20 1.92
N VAL A 181 -22.82 -7.56 2.67
CA VAL A 181 -21.70 -8.39 2.18
C VAL A 181 -21.93 -9.90 2.38
N LYS A 182 -22.61 -10.29 3.47
CA LYS A 182 -22.78 -11.70 3.85
C LYS A 182 -23.39 -12.58 2.75
N PRO A 183 -24.42 -12.17 1.98
CA PRO A 183 -24.98 -12.98 0.91
C PRO A 183 -23.96 -13.30 -0.20
N ALA A 184 -23.14 -12.33 -0.56
CA ALA A 184 -22.11 -12.54 -1.58
C ALA A 184 -20.99 -13.46 -1.07
N VAL A 185 -20.57 -13.30 0.19
CA VAL A 185 -19.57 -14.18 0.82
C VAL A 185 -20.10 -15.61 0.96
N SER A 186 -21.38 -15.80 1.29
CA SER A 186 -21.98 -17.14 1.37
C SER A 186 -22.02 -17.81 0.00
N VAL A 187 -22.33 -17.09 -1.08
CA VAL A 187 -22.26 -17.65 -2.45
C VAL A 187 -20.87 -18.18 -2.76
N VAL A 188 -19.80 -17.46 -2.40
CA VAL A 188 -18.43 -17.94 -2.59
C VAL A 188 -18.15 -19.18 -1.73
N LYS A 189 -18.58 -19.17 -0.47
CA LYS A 189 -18.41 -20.30 0.45
C LYS A 189 -19.12 -21.56 -0.04
N ASP A 190 -20.37 -21.42 -0.44
CA ASP A 190 -21.19 -22.53 -0.95
C ASP A 190 -20.58 -23.07 -2.26
N GLY A 191 -20.04 -22.18 -3.10
CA GLY A 191 -19.34 -22.53 -4.32
C GLY A 191 -18.08 -23.36 -4.12
N VAL A 192 -17.43 -23.32 -2.96
CA VAL A 192 -16.24 -24.15 -2.63
C VAL A 192 -16.52 -25.26 -1.62
N SER A 193 -17.80 -25.44 -1.22
CA SER A 193 -18.21 -26.39 -0.18
C SER A 193 -18.00 -27.86 -0.53
N PHE A 194 -17.70 -28.15 -1.80
CA PHE A 194 -17.35 -29.49 -2.28
C PHE A 194 -15.93 -29.94 -1.89
N LEU A 195 -15.10 -29.00 -1.41
CA LEU A 195 -13.75 -29.27 -0.90
C LEU A 195 -13.80 -29.58 0.60
N ASP A 196 -12.75 -30.23 1.14
CA ASP A 196 -12.56 -30.35 2.59
C ASP A 196 -12.41 -28.97 3.24
N SER A 197 -12.60 -28.87 4.56
CA SER A 197 -12.63 -27.58 5.27
C SER A 197 -11.38 -26.74 5.06
N THR A 198 -10.20 -27.36 5.03
CA THR A 198 -8.94 -26.64 4.89
C THR A 198 -8.74 -26.19 3.44
N ALA A 199 -8.96 -27.07 2.47
CA ALA A 199 -8.88 -26.72 1.05
C ALA A 199 -9.94 -25.69 0.63
N ALA A 200 -11.18 -25.79 1.14
CA ALA A 200 -12.23 -24.79 0.96
C ALA A 200 -11.79 -23.43 1.51
N GLY A 201 -11.13 -23.42 2.68
CA GLY A 201 -10.62 -22.21 3.29
C GLY A 201 -9.54 -21.54 2.45
N ILE A 202 -8.57 -22.32 1.98
CA ILE A 202 -7.51 -21.86 1.08
C ILE A 202 -8.11 -21.34 -0.24
N ALA A 203 -9.08 -22.06 -0.82
CA ALA A 203 -9.77 -21.65 -2.03
C ALA A 203 -10.50 -20.30 -1.84
N MET A 204 -11.21 -20.11 -0.72
CA MET A 204 -11.82 -18.83 -0.37
C MET A 204 -10.79 -17.72 -0.24
N VAL A 205 -9.64 -17.96 0.41
CA VAL A 205 -8.56 -16.96 0.50
C VAL A 205 -8.07 -16.57 -0.90
N VAL A 206 -7.81 -17.56 -1.77
CA VAL A 206 -7.36 -17.30 -3.14
C VAL A 206 -8.41 -16.53 -3.94
N ILE A 207 -9.68 -16.95 -3.91
CA ILE A 207 -10.78 -16.24 -4.57
C ILE A 207 -10.90 -14.82 -4.04
N GLY A 208 -10.87 -14.65 -2.72
CA GLY A 208 -10.89 -13.35 -2.04
C GLY A 208 -9.75 -12.45 -2.50
N ILE A 209 -8.50 -12.94 -2.50
CA ILE A 209 -7.34 -12.19 -2.99
C ILE A 209 -7.52 -11.81 -4.47
N MET A 210 -7.98 -12.72 -5.32
CA MET A 210 -8.25 -12.44 -6.74
C MET A 210 -9.33 -11.36 -6.92
N MET A 211 -10.39 -11.38 -6.10
CA MET A 211 -11.41 -10.34 -6.10
C MET A 211 -10.85 -8.99 -5.60
N ILE A 212 -10.01 -8.96 -4.55
CA ILE A 212 -9.34 -7.73 -4.10
C ILE A 212 -8.45 -7.18 -5.24
N LEU A 213 -7.62 -8.02 -5.84
CA LEU A 213 -6.72 -7.64 -6.93
C LEU A 213 -7.50 -7.08 -8.11
N PHE A 214 -8.56 -7.77 -8.55
CA PHE A 214 -9.43 -7.30 -9.63
C PHE A 214 -10.09 -5.96 -9.28
N ALA A 215 -10.72 -5.88 -8.11
CA ALA A 215 -11.50 -4.73 -7.69
C ALA A 215 -10.63 -3.48 -7.57
N VAL A 216 -9.50 -3.57 -6.84
CA VAL A 216 -8.59 -2.44 -6.64
C VAL A 216 -7.92 -2.02 -7.95
N THR A 217 -7.54 -2.96 -8.81
CA THR A 217 -6.93 -2.65 -10.11
C THR A 217 -7.90 -1.89 -11.02
N TYR A 218 -9.14 -2.36 -11.15
CA TYR A 218 -10.15 -1.68 -11.98
C TYR A 218 -10.61 -0.36 -11.37
N LEU A 219 -10.71 -0.29 -10.04
CA LEU A 219 -11.04 0.93 -9.32
C LEU A 219 -9.99 2.02 -9.59
N GLY A 220 -8.70 1.66 -9.50
CA GLY A 220 -7.59 2.54 -9.84
C GLY A 220 -7.65 3.01 -11.30
N LYS A 221 -7.98 2.14 -12.26
CA LYS A 221 -8.14 2.53 -13.68
C LYS A 221 -9.27 3.53 -13.90
N LEU A 222 -10.43 3.32 -13.28
CA LEU A 222 -11.58 4.23 -13.40
C LEU A 222 -11.33 5.58 -12.75
N LEU A 223 -10.78 5.59 -11.53
CA LEU A 223 -10.43 6.82 -10.82
C LEU A 223 -9.36 7.61 -11.58
N LYS A 224 -8.35 6.93 -12.12
CA LYS A 224 -7.35 7.55 -13.01
C LYS A 224 -8.03 8.23 -14.21
N LYS A 225 -8.92 7.53 -14.92
CA LYS A 225 -9.64 8.12 -16.07
C LYS A 225 -10.50 9.33 -15.67
N ALA A 226 -11.10 9.29 -14.48
CA ALA A 226 -11.97 10.35 -14.00
C ALA A 226 -11.22 11.58 -13.43
N LEU A 227 -10.02 11.39 -12.88
CA LEU A 227 -9.38 12.39 -12.01
C LEU A 227 -7.99 12.86 -12.48
N VAL A 228 -7.40 12.26 -13.53
CA VAL A 228 -6.06 12.63 -14.02
C VAL A 228 -5.93 14.10 -14.45
N GLY A 229 -6.98 14.69 -15.05
CA GLY A 229 -6.94 16.11 -15.44
C GLY A 229 -6.77 17.03 -14.22
N LYS A 230 -7.62 16.86 -13.22
CA LYS A 230 -7.56 17.61 -11.94
C LYS A 230 -6.27 17.31 -11.16
N ALA A 231 -5.82 16.06 -11.17
CA ALA A 231 -4.55 15.66 -10.55
C ALA A 231 -3.36 16.42 -11.16
N LYS A 232 -3.33 16.59 -12.49
CA LYS A 232 -2.28 17.35 -13.19
C LYS A 232 -2.33 18.84 -12.88
N GLU A 233 -3.51 19.42 -12.73
CA GLU A 233 -3.68 20.83 -12.33
C GLU A 233 -3.19 21.09 -10.89
N LEU A 234 -3.61 20.24 -9.94
CA LEU A 234 -3.13 20.32 -8.55
C LEU A 234 -1.62 20.14 -8.47
N LEU A 235 -1.09 19.23 -9.27
CA LEU A 235 0.34 19.00 -9.36
C LEU A 235 1.10 20.26 -9.83
N HIS A 236 0.66 20.88 -10.93
CA HIS A 236 1.29 22.10 -11.44
C HIS A 236 1.21 23.27 -10.46
N SER A 237 0.10 23.37 -9.71
CA SER A 237 -0.09 24.44 -8.71
C SER A 237 0.65 24.19 -7.39
N ALA A 238 1.04 22.95 -7.09
CA ALA A 238 1.69 22.57 -5.85
C ALA A 238 3.22 22.63 -5.89
N ILE A 239 3.84 22.30 -7.02
CA ILE A 239 5.29 22.16 -7.10
C ILE A 239 5.98 23.52 -6.93
N GLY A 240 6.98 23.57 -6.06
CA GLY A 240 7.78 24.79 -5.80
C GLY A 240 7.18 25.75 -4.77
N ARG A 241 5.97 25.51 -4.26
CA ARG A 241 5.33 26.36 -3.22
C ARG A 241 5.70 26.01 -1.78
N GLY A 242 6.79 25.28 -1.61
CA GLY A 242 7.31 24.85 -0.31
C GLY A 242 6.84 23.46 0.12
N PRO A 243 7.43 22.91 1.20
CA PRO A 243 7.28 21.50 1.55
C PRO A 243 5.88 21.08 1.98
N VAL A 244 5.18 21.91 2.76
CA VAL A 244 3.84 21.60 3.27
C VAL A 244 2.83 21.50 2.13
N VAL A 245 2.89 22.42 1.17
CA VAL A 245 2.04 22.40 -0.03
C VAL A 245 2.36 21.17 -0.89
N GLY A 246 3.65 20.85 -1.05
CA GLY A 246 4.07 19.64 -1.76
C GLY A 246 3.52 18.35 -1.13
N ILE A 247 3.72 18.16 0.18
CA ILE A 247 3.26 16.97 0.92
C ILE A 247 1.74 16.86 0.90
N SER A 248 1.03 17.93 1.24
CA SER A 248 -0.45 17.91 1.25
C SER A 248 -1.04 17.64 -0.14
N SER A 249 -0.45 18.20 -1.19
CA SER A 249 -0.89 17.98 -2.57
C SER A 249 -0.60 16.57 -3.05
N GLY A 250 0.57 16.01 -2.73
CA GLY A 250 0.89 14.61 -3.04
C GLY A 250 -0.06 13.63 -2.37
N ALA A 251 -0.40 13.89 -1.10
CA ALA A 251 -1.37 13.11 -0.34
C ALA A 251 -2.76 13.20 -0.98
N LEU A 252 -3.24 14.42 -1.24
CA LEU A 252 -4.55 14.65 -1.85
C LEU A 252 -4.66 14.02 -3.23
N VAL A 253 -3.67 14.21 -4.10
CA VAL A 253 -3.66 13.60 -5.44
C VAL A 253 -3.67 12.08 -5.34
N THR A 254 -2.93 11.50 -4.40
CA THR A 254 -2.95 10.05 -4.20
C THR A 254 -4.25 9.54 -3.65
N VAL A 255 -4.89 10.24 -2.71
CA VAL A 255 -6.23 9.88 -2.21
C VAL A 255 -7.25 9.92 -3.35
N MET A 256 -7.15 10.90 -4.25
CA MET A 256 -8.03 10.98 -5.42
C MET A 256 -7.76 9.85 -6.42
N VAL A 257 -6.50 9.61 -6.77
CA VAL A 257 -6.09 8.62 -7.78
C VAL A 257 -6.12 7.18 -7.24
N GLN A 258 -6.09 7.00 -5.92
CA GLN A 258 -5.97 5.72 -5.21
C GLN A 258 -4.73 4.89 -5.61
N SER A 259 -3.67 5.54 -6.10
CA SER A 259 -2.42 4.89 -6.48
C SER A 259 -1.26 5.85 -6.34
N SER A 260 -0.42 5.64 -5.32
CA SER A 260 0.79 6.45 -5.11
C SER A 260 1.84 6.20 -6.17
N SER A 261 2.00 4.97 -6.68
CA SER A 261 2.87 4.67 -7.81
C SER A 261 2.46 5.46 -9.05
N THR A 262 1.16 5.55 -9.37
CA THR A 262 0.67 6.43 -10.45
C THR A 262 0.97 7.89 -10.15
N THR A 263 0.67 8.39 -8.94
CA THR A 263 0.88 9.79 -8.57
C THR A 263 2.35 10.21 -8.65
N THR A 264 3.25 9.39 -8.11
CA THR A 264 4.69 9.65 -8.06
C THR A 264 5.35 9.43 -9.43
N SER A 265 4.90 8.45 -10.21
CA SER A 265 5.39 8.22 -11.58
C SER A 265 5.14 9.40 -12.53
N LEU A 266 4.15 10.27 -12.27
CA LEU A 266 3.96 11.51 -13.04
C LEU A 266 5.16 12.47 -12.92
N MET A 267 5.92 12.39 -11.82
CA MET A 267 7.09 13.23 -11.57
C MET A 267 8.33 12.78 -12.31
N ILE A 268 8.44 11.48 -12.59
CA ILE A 268 9.66 10.91 -13.16
C ILE A 268 10.00 11.49 -14.54
N PRO A 269 9.05 11.62 -15.50
CA PRO A 269 9.34 12.26 -16.78
C PRO A 269 9.65 13.75 -16.66
N LEU A 270 9.01 14.46 -15.72
CA LEU A 270 9.26 15.90 -15.52
C LEU A 270 10.63 16.16 -14.88
N ALA A 271 11.07 15.27 -14.01
CA ALA A 271 12.44 15.29 -13.51
C ALA A 271 13.44 14.89 -14.60
N GLY A 272 13.13 13.83 -15.35
CA GLY A 272 13.91 13.38 -16.51
C GLY A 272 14.16 14.50 -17.52
N SER A 273 13.13 15.25 -17.91
CA SER A 273 13.25 16.40 -18.82
C SER A 273 13.92 17.63 -18.19
N GLY A 274 14.20 17.61 -16.88
CA GLY A 274 14.83 18.71 -16.15
C GLY A 274 13.89 19.85 -15.78
N VAL A 275 12.58 19.69 -15.98
CA VAL A 275 11.56 20.68 -15.56
C VAL A 275 11.55 20.83 -14.05
N PHE A 276 11.76 19.74 -13.31
CA PHE A 276 11.88 19.76 -11.84
C PHE A 276 13.11 19.01 -11.37
N THR A 277 13.68 19.45 -10.25
CA THR A 277 14.77 18.74 -9.57
C THR A 277 14.20 17.67 -8.61
N THR A 278 15.01 16.66 -8.29
CA THR A 278 14.68 15.64 -7.28
C THR A 278 14.24 16.27 -5.96
N ARG A 279 14.92 17.33 -5.52
CA ARG A 279 14.58 18.08 -4.29
C ARG A 279 13.21 18.76 -4.35
N GLN A 280 12.79 19.26 -5.52
CA GLN A 280 11.48 19.91 -5.70
C GLN A 280 10.33 18.89 -5.67
N ILE A 281 10.52 17.70 -6.21
CA ILE A 281 9.49 16.64 -6.24
C ILE A 281 9.46 15.80 -4.97
N TYR A 282 10.52 15.83 -4.16
CA TYR A 282 10.64 14.99 -2.98
C TYR A 282 9.48 15.17 -1.97
N PRO A 283 9.08 16.39 -1.58
CA PRO A 283 7.93 16.59 -0.68
C PRO A 283 6.62 16.05 -1.25
N PHE A 284 6.41 16.20 -2.57
CA PHE A 284 5.23 15.66 -3.24
C PHE A 284 5.19 14.12 -3.18
N THR A 285 6.35 13.49 -3.34
CA THR A 285 6.51 12.04 -3.26
C THR A 285 6.21 11.51 -1.85
N LEU A 286 6.67 12.22 -0.81
CA LEU A 286 6.34 11.91 0.58
C LEU A 286 4.84 12.02 0.88
N GLY A 287 4.22 13.08 0.36
CA GLY A 287 2.77 13.24 0.39
C GLY A 287 2.04 12.06 -0.22
N ALA A 288 2.46 11.64 -1.41
CA ALA A 288 1.87 10.49 -2.07
C ALA A 288 1.99 9.19 -1.24
N ASN A 289 3.10 9.00 -0.53
CA ASN A 289 3.27 7.88 0.38
C ASN A 289 2.21 7.88 1.50
N ILE A 290 2.01 9.03 2.16
CA ILE A 290 0.94 9.21 3.15
C ILE A 290 -0.43 8.94 2.54
N GLY A 291 -0.71 9.47 1.34
CA GLY A 291 -2.02 9.31 0.70
C GLY A 291 -2.41 7.86 0.41
N THR A 292 -1.45 6.97 0.18
CA THR A 292 -1.68 5.51 -0.04
C THR A 292 -2.41 4.83 1.12
N THR A 293 -2.23 5.36 2.33
CA THR A 293 -2.73 4.75 3.57
C THR A 293 -4.25 4.73 3.67
N ILE A 294 -4.93 5.60 2.93
CA ILE A 294 -6.40 5.68 2.93
C ILE A 294 -7.05 4.36 2.51
N THR A 295 -6.43 3.60 1.60
CA THR A 295 -7.02 2.36 1.09
C THR A 295 -7.07 1.28 2.17
N ALA A 296 -6.04 1.22 3.03
CA ALA A 296 -6.03 0.31 4.18
C ALA A 296 -7.10 0.69 5.22
N LEU A 297 -7.31 1.99 5.46
CA LEU A 297 -8.39 2.46 6.32
C LEU A 297 -9.77 2.07 5.77
N LEU A 298 -9.99 2.24 4.46
CA LEU A 298 -11.24 1.82 3.80
C LEU A 298 -11.44 0.30 3.89
N ALA A 299 -10.37 -0.49 3.73
CA ALA A 299 -10.45 -1.95 3.92
C ALA A 299 -10.79 -2.31 5.37
N ALA A 300 -10.23 -1.59 6.35
CA ALA A 300 -10.51 -1.83 7.77
C ALA A 300 -11.95 -1.49 8.17
N THR A 301 -12.52 -0.39 7.67
CA THR A 301 -13.94 -0.04 7.93
C THR A 301 -14.92 -1.04 7.31
N SER A 302 -14.45 -1.87 6.39
CA SER A 302 -15.23 -2.96 5.79
C SER A 302 -15.36 -4.17 6.73
N ILE A 303 -14.50 -4.28 7.74
CA ILE A 303 -14.44 -5.38 8.69
C ILE A 303 -15.20 -4.99 9.95
N THR A 304 -16.06 -5.88 10.41
CA THR A 304 -16.98 -5.57 11.51
C THR A 304 -17.07 -6.72 12.52
N GLY A 305 -17.49 -6.41 13.75
CA GLY A 305 -17.51 -7.37 14.85
C GLY A 305 -16.14 -7.51 15.54
N PRO A 306 -15.83 -8.66 16.17
CA PRO A 306 -14.64 -8.81 17.01
C PRO A 306 -13.30 -8.58 16.31
N ALA A 307 -13.26 -8.71 14.98
CA ALA A 307 -12.07 -8.49 14.17
C ALA A 307 -11.88 -7.03 13.70
N ALA A 308 -12.85 -6.14 13.97
CA ALA A 308 -12.81 -4.74 13.50
C ALA A 308 -11.67 -3.95 14.15
N GLU A 309 -11.44 -4.14 15.45
CA GLU A 309 -10.41 -3.43 16.20
C GLU A 309 -9.00 -3.79 15.71
N VAL A 310 -8.72 -5.08 15.49
CA VAL A 310 -7.42 -5.53 14.98
C VAL A 310 -7.19 -5.11 13.52
N ALA A 311 -8.24 -5.10 12.69
CA ALA A 311 -8.18 -4.61 11.31
C ALA A 311 -7.91 -3.11 11.24
N LEU A 312 -8.58 -2.33 12.09
CA LEU A 312 -8.35 -0.89 12.19
C LEU A 312 -6.97 -0.59 12.76
N THR A 313 -6.50 -1.37 13.73
CA THR A 313 -5.14 -1.25 14.29
C THR A 313 -4.09 -1.33 13.20
N ILE A 314 -4.11 -2.37 12.35
CA ILE A 314 -3.09 -2.50 11.29
C ILE A 314 -3.21 -1.40 10.22
N ALA A 315 -4.41 -0.95 9.90
CA ALA A 315 -4.61 0.18 8.99
C ALA A 315 -4.06 1.50 9.58
N LEU A 316 -4.25 1.72 10.89
CA LEU A 316 -3.71 2.86 11.61
C LEU A 316 -2.18 2.78 11.74
N VAL A 317 -1.61 1.59 11.98
CA VAL A 317 -0.15 1.41 11.92
C VAL A 317 0.39 1.87 10.57
N HIS A 318 -0.29 1.53 9.46
CA HIS A 318 0.12 1.99 8.13
C HIS A 318 0.12 3.53 8.01
N VAL A 319 -0.92 4.19 8.51
CA VAL A 319 -1.02 5.67 8.55
C VAL A 319 0.11 6.25 9.39
N MET A 320 0.25 5.77 10.62
CA MET A 320 1.20 6.28 11.61
C MET A 320 2.64 6.10 11.16
N PHE A 321 2.99 4.93 10.61
CA PHE A 321 4.31 4.67 10.04
C PHE A 321 4.68 5.72 8.99
N ASN A 322 3.79 5.98 8.01
CA ASN A 322 4.06 6.96 6.96
C ASN A 322 4.12 8.39 7.49
N VAL A 323 3.18 8.79 8.34
CA VAL A 323 3.12 10.16 8.88
C VAL A 323 4.31 10.43 9.79
N PHE A 324 4.65 9.51 10.69
CA PHE A 324 5.78 9.65 11.60
C PHE A 324 7.12 9.58 10.86
N ALA A 325 7.25 8.72 9.85
CA ALA A 325 8.43 8.70 9.00
C ALA A 325 8.64 10.04 8.29
N VAL A 326 7.59 10.63 7.72
CA VAL A 326 7.69 11.96 7.10
C VAL A 326 8.02 13.03 8.14
N ALA A 327 7.32 13.04 9.28
CA ALA A 327 7.57 14.00 10.35
C ALA A 327 9.02 13.93 10.87
N LEU A 328 9.56 12.72 11.08
CA LEU A 328 10.90 12.51 11.61
C LEU A 328 11.98 12.75 10.55
N ILE A 329 11.93 12.01 9.44
CA ILE A 329 12.98 12.04 8.41
C ILE A 329 12.96 13.35 7.66
N TYR A 330 11.79 13.81 7.22
CA TYR A 330 11.72 15.08 6.50
C TYR A 330 11.75 16.26 7.47
N GLY A 331 11.20 16.17 8.69
CA GLY A 331 11.26 17.26 9.65
C GLY A 331 12.67 17.62 10.11
N LEU A 332 13.54 16.61 10.31
CA LEU A 332 14.92 16.82 10.72
C LEU A 332 15.83 17.08 9.51
N PRO A 333 16.53 18.24 9.44
CA PRO A 333 17.38 18.59 8.31
C PRO A 333 18.44 17.52 7.98
N LEU A 334 19.06 16.93 9.01
CA LEU A 334 20.10 15.92 8.83
C LEU A 334 19.56 14.64 8.17
N LEU A 335 18.38 14.16 8.58
CA LEU A 335 17.78 12.97 8.00
C LEU A 335 17.17 13.24 6.61
N ARG A 336 16.65 14.46 6.38
CA ARG A 336 16.04 14.86 5.11
C ARG A 336 17.02 14.73 3.94
N GLU A 337 18.29 15.03 4.19
CA GLU A 337 19.34 15.03 3.18
C GLU A 337 19.79 13.62 2.79
N ILE A 338 19.66 12.61 3.68
CA ILE A 338 20.17 11.26 3.43
C ILE A 338 19.54 10.64 2.17
N PRO A 339 18.19 10.59 1.99
CA PRO A 339 17.60 10.02 0.79
C PRO A 339 17.99 10.75 -0.51
N LEU A 340 18.17 12.07 -0.44
CA LEU A 340 18.55 12.87 -1.61
C LEU A 340 19.97 12.53 -2.08
N HIS A 341 20.95 12.53 -1.16
CA HIS A 341 22.34 12.21 -1.50
C HIS A 341 22.51 10.76 -1.99
N LEU A 342 21.82 9.81 -1.36
CA LEU A 342 21.87 8.41 -1.78
C LEU A 342 21.24 8.23 -3.19
N ALA A 343 20.12 8.89 -3.46
CA ALA A 343 19.46 8.86 -4.77
C ALA A 343 20.34 9.48 -5.87
N GLU A 344 20.96 10.63 -5.61
CA GLU A 344 21.84 11.30 -6.57
C GLU A 344 23.09 10.46 -6.86
N LYS A 345 23.74 9.92 -5.82
CA LYS A 345 24.91 9.05 -5.98
C LYS A 345 24.58 7.77 -6.74
N LEU A 346 23.47 7.13 -6.40
CA LEU A 346 23.02 5.92 -7.09
C LEU A 346 22.70 6.23 -8.57
N ALA A 347 22.11 7.39 -8.87
CA ALA A 347 21.82 7.81 -10.23
C ALA A 347 23.06 8.16 -11.05
N GLU A 348 24.10 8.74 -10.44
CA GLU A 348 25.38 8.95 -11.10
C GLU A 348 26.02 7.61 -11.50
N ILE A 349 26.06 6.64 -10.58
CA ILE A 349 26.56 5.29 -10.84
C ILE A 349 25.73 4.63 -11.94
N GLY A 350 24.40 4.68 -11.83
CA GLY A 350 23.49 4.07 -12.79
C GLY A 350 23.59 4.68 -14.20
N ALA A 351 23.79 6.00 -14.30
CA ALA A 351 23.95 6.68 -15.57
C ALA A 351 25.30 6.39 -16.26
N GLN A 352 26.33 6.04 -15.49
CA GLN A 352 27.62 5.59 -16.02
C GLN A 352 27.60 4.09 -16.36
N ASN A 353 26.91 3.28 -15.55
CA ASN A 353 26.81 1.83 -15.68
C ASN A 353 25.34 1.40 -15.65
N LYS A 354 24.70 1.39 -16.81
CA LYS A 354 23.29 1.00 -16.98
C LYS A 354 22.97 -0.40 -16.44
N PRO A 355 23.82 -1.44 -16.67
CA PRO A 355 23.66 -2.72 -16.01
C PRO A 355 23.61 -2.64 -14.48
N ALA A 356 24.41 -1.77 -13.84
CA ALA A 356 24.37 -1.59 -12.39
C ALA A 356 23.04 -1.01 -11.91
N ALA A 357 22.41 -0.10 -12.66
CA ALA A 357 21.08 0.41 -12.34
C ALA A 357 20.01 -0.71 -12.40
N LEU A 358 20.06 -1.54 -13.44
CA LEU A 358 19.14 -2.69 -13.57
C LEU A 358 19.39 -3.73 -12.47
N ALA A 359 20.66 -4.00 -12.15
CA ALA A 359 21.05 -4.89 -11.07
C ALA A 359 20.58 -4.39 -9.71
N TYR A 360 20.60 -3.07 -9.46
CA TYR A 360 19.99 -2.50 -8.25
C TYR A 360 18.50 -2.80 -8.19
N VAL A 361 17.74 -2.52 -9.26
CA VAL A 361 16.28 -2.74 -9.28
C VAL A 361 15.92 -4.22 -9.10
N LEU A 362 16.53 -5.11 -9.90
CA LEU A 362 16.25 -6.54 -9.78
C LEU A 362 16.78 -7.11 -8.46
N GLY A 363 17.93 -6.60 -8.02
CA GLY A 363 18.60 -6.96 -6.77
C GLY A 363 17.75 -6.65 -5.55
N SER A 364 17.31 -5.40 -5.40
CA SER A 364 16.63 -4.92 -4.19
C SER A 364 15.20 -5.43 -4.06
N PHE A 365 14.47 -5.57 -5.17
CA PHE A 365 13.04 -5.94 -5.13
C PHE A 365 12.76 -7.44 -5.31
N PHE A 366 13.67 -8.21 -5.93
CA PHE A 366 13.43 -9.64 -6.21
C PHE A 366 14.53 -10.54 -5.68
N VAL A 367 15.79 -10.30 -6.05
CA VAL A 367 16.89 -11.24 -5.73
C VAL A 367 17.18 -11.25 -4.23
N PHE A 368 17.35 -10.10 -3.59
CA PHE A 368 17.63 -10.02 -2.17
C PHE A 368 16.47 -10.57 -1.32
N PRO A 369 15.20 -10.15 -1.51
CA PRO A 369 14.08 -10.77 -0.82
C PRO A 369 13.97 -12.27 -1.08
N GLY A 370 14.14 -12.72 -2.32
CA GLY A 370 14.04 -14.12 -2.71
C GLY A 370 15.12 -15.00 -2.09
N LEU A 371 16.39 -14.55 -2.09
CA LEU A 371 17.50 -15.29 -1.49
C LEU A 371 17.33 -15.44 0.02
N ILE A 372 16.93 -14.38 0.73
CA ILE A 372 16.68 -14.45 2.17
C ILE A 372 15.49 -15.38 2.46
N MET A 373 14.42 -15.34 1.67
CA MET A 373 13.30 -16.27 1.82
C MET A 373 13.71 -17.73 1.61
N LEU A 374 14.65 -18.01 0.71
CA LEU A 374 15.19 -19.36 0.50
C LEU A 374 16.13 -19.79 1.63
N ALA A 375 16.88 -18.85 2.23
CA ALA A 375 17.84 -19.12 3.29
C ALA A 375 17.21 -19.30 4.67
N VAL A 376 16.02 -18.74 4.92
CA VAL A 376 15.29 -18.83 6.20
C VAL A 376 14.31 -20.03 6.22
N ARG A 377 14.32 -20.87 5.19
CA ARG A 377 13.52 -22.11 5.12
C ARG A 377 14.11 -23.25 5.93
#